data_AF-A0A9E5V773-F1
#
_entry.id   AF-A0A9E5V773-F1
#
_cell.length_a   1.000
_cell.length_b   1.000
_cell.length_c   1.000
_cell.angle_alpha   90.00
_cell.angle_beta   90.00
_cell.angle_gamma   90.00
#
_symmetry.space_group_name_H-M   'P 1'
#
loop_
_entity.id
_entity.type
_entity.pdbx_description
1 polymer ?
#
loop_
_entity_poly.entity_id
_entity_poly.type
_entity_poly.pdbx_seq_one_letter_code
_entity_poly.pdbx_strand_id
1 'polypeptide(L)'
;MQKHTDSQNSAHLIQIPQNEAIGNDLNIILTATGFLFNNDNTTSLPLDPDTADITQTATFNLTAVRPGKTKIQAELYVGETYKTTLETEVEVTAFEPTQLRPLIAARSRPVPQPNLILQVRTQWNGDISACTFHYHIDSYQPRLLFADGVDCCSQFLPAVWVERTRQLLQTTLEEATTSQAGDCCSRLASLGQYLLRSLFPEELQSTFRTIASLNHPFTLLIIADGDAWLPWELFHDGQKFLGDRLIIGRWFWELEKARPYEFPVGAVNVAHYASVEQPELWTELLHSSGAPPPVPMQAGIFNDMSLLESIRGLHLIRYGQSVDAANREDAPVRVSSSSEIEDIEQEVQPAKLSLRRNHPLVSLSYVNAGRVELTALEQTWASTFVRAGCSAFVGSLWAVRSQVETAFLGAFYHSIWTGQTLGVAFNAARRLAQTVVPESWDWLAYVLFGDPMARPYRPVPGQGYAVVEAIGQEIDDPVAPGSTVRFRVSLRRTPPVWYENRLMEVAEDLAFEDLRVFIVTSGLQVTPGDSVIMTPTATGDYLGWFMLTVPPEMEGETVLVQVHFEDGMEPIHSLRFLLKISNSSLPNYTQPRQKQRQRRGKQNTTEIGGENV
;
A
#
# COMPACT_ATOMS: atom_id res chain seq x y z
N MET A 1 22.50 12.64 6.03
CA MET A 1 23.55 12.19 6.97
C MET A 1 23.45 10.68 7.01
N GLN A 2 24.35 9.94 6.33
CA GLN A 2 24.40 8.48 6.38
C GLN A 2 24.95 8.10 7.76
N LYS A 3 24.06 7.75 8.69
CA LYS A 3 24.48 7.11 9.94
C LYS A 3 24.47 5.62 9.66
N HIS A 4 25.66 5.02 9.49
CA HIS A 4 25.80 3.58 9.64
C HIS A 4 25.51 3.28 11.11
N THR A 5 24.34 2.70 11.38
CA THR A 5 24.15 1.93 12.61
C THR A 5 24.96 0.66 12.43
N ASP A 6 26.24 0.71 12.78
CA ASP A 6 27.03 -0.50 13.08
C ASP A 6 26.47 -1.07 14.39
N SER A 7 25.30 -1.71 14.33
CA SER A 7 24.99 -2.72 15.33
C SER A 7 25.92 -3.89 15.01
N GLN A 8 26.88 -4.13 15.90
CA GLN A 8 27.75 -5.31 15.91
C GLN A 8 27.03 -6.54 15.34
N ASN A 9 27.64 -7.20 14.33
CA ASN A 9 27.25 -8.46 13.68
C ASN A 9 26.35 -9.38 14.54
N SER A 10 25.06 -9.08 14.62
CA SER A 10 24.05 -10.02 15.07
C SER A 10 23.58 -10.78 13.84
N ALA A 11 24.40 -11.74 13.40
CA ALA A 11 23.95 -12.70 12.40
C ALA A 11 22.74 -13.44 12.99
N HIS A 12 21.57 -13.26 12.40
CA HIS A 12 20.36 -13.97 12.81
C HIS A 12 20.35 -15.32 12.12
N LEU A 13 20.35 -16.40 12.92
CA LEU A 13 20.24 -17.76 12.41
C LEU A 13 18.77 -18.16 12.37
N ILE A 14 18.31 -18.59 11.20
CA ILE A 14 16.95 -19.12 10.99
C ILE A 14 17.11 -20.54 10.46
N GLN A 15 16.51 -21.50 11.16
CA GLN A 15 16.50 -22.90 10.72
C GLN A 15 15.24 -23.14 9.91
N ILE A 16 15.43 -23.47 8.63
CA ILE A 16 14.34 -23.81 7.71
C ILE A 16 14.49 -25.30 7.37
N PRO A 17 13.47 -26.13 7.63
CA PRO A 17 13.47 -27.53 7.20
C PRO A 17 13.67 -27.67 5.69
N GLN A 18 14.47 -28.66 5.25
CA GLN A 18 14.80 -28.82 3.82
C GLN A 18 13.54 -28.99 2.95
N ASN A 19 12.51 -29.68 3.45
CA ASN A 19 11.22 -29.82 2.78
C ASN A 19 10.45 -28.51 2.65
N GLU A 20 10.62 -27.57 3.59
CA GLU A 20 10.03 -26.23 3.50
C GLU A 20 10.84 -25.31 2.59
N ALA A 21 12.15 -25.55 2.42
CA ALA A 21 13.01 -24.76 1.53
C ALA A 21 12.75 -25.05 0.04
N ILE A 22 12.27 -26.25 -0.31
CA ILE A 22 12.02 -26.64 -1.71
C ILE A 22 10.96 -25.73 -2.32
N GLY A 23 11.39 -24.88 -3.24
CA GLY A 23 10.53 -24.00 -4.03
C GLY A 23 9.91 -22.82 -3.29
N ASN A 24 10.32 -22.57 -2.06
CA ASN A 24 9.89 -21.42 -1.29
C ASN A 24 10.96 -20.33 -1.21
N ASP A 25 10.51 -19.18 -0.73
CA ASP A 25 11.34 -18.00 -0.47
C ASP A 25 11.22 -17.63 1.00
N LEU A 26 12.29 -17.02 1.51
CA LEU A 26 12.20 -16.23 2.72
C LEU A 26 11.74 -14.82 2.33
N ASN A 27 10.45 -14.55 2.50
CA ASN A 27 9.85 -13.25 2.26
C ASN A 27 10.01 -12.37 3.51
N ILE A 28 10.36 -11.11 3.31
CA ILE A 28 10.60 -10.14 4.37
C ILE A 28 9.71 -8.92 4.13
N ILE A 29 8.93 -8.54 5.14
CA ILE A 29 8.16 -7.29 5.16
C ILE A 29 8.75 -6.39 6.24
N LEU A 30 9.20 -5.19 5.86
CA LEU A 30 9.73 -4.20 6.78
C LEU A 30 8.67 -3.17 7.16
N THR A 31 8.51 -2.95 8.46
CA THR A 31 7.68 -1.89 9.05
C THR A 31 8.59 -0.93 9.82
N ALA A 32 8.58 0.35 9.42
CA ALA A 32 9.46 1.37 9.97
C ALA A 32 8.72 2.71 10.13
N THR A 33 7.80 2.78 11.09
CA THR A 33 6.99 3.98 11.34
C THR A 33 7.86 5.19 11.64
N GLY A 34 7.71 6.28 10.90
CA GLY A 34 8.58 7.46 11.04
C GLY A 34 9.82 7.44 10.14
N PHE A 35 9.88 6.50 9.20
CA PHE A 35 10.81 6.50 8.07
C PHE A 35 10.05 6.52 6.73
N LEU A 36 10.66 7.16 5.73
CA LEU A 36 10.30 7.02 4.33
C LEU A 36 11.11 5.88 3.71
N PHE A 37 10.42 5.01 2.99
CA PHE A 37 11.03 3.97 2.18
C PHE A 37 11.57 4.55 0.87
N ASN A 38 12.88 4.42 0.66
CA ASN A 38 13.52 4.88 -0.58
C ASN A 38 13.42 3.85 -1.70
N ASN A 39 13.44 2.57 -1.34
CA ASN A 39 13.13 1.39 -2.15
C ASN A 39 11.91 0.66 -1.56
N ASP A 40 11.53 -0.50 -2.09
CA ASP A 40 10.39 -1.26 -1.58
C ASP A 40 10.58 -1.67 -0.12
N ASN A 41 9.47 -1.70 0.63
CA ASN A 41 9.45 -2.18 2.01
C ASN A 41 9.37 -3.72 2.12
N THR A 42 9.52 -4.43 1.00
CA THR A 42 9.42 -5.88 0.91
C THR A 42 10.53 -6.45 0.04
N THR A 43 11.01 -7.64 0.38
CA THR A 43 11.95 -8.39 -0.49
C THR A 43 11.79 -9.89 -0.29
N SER A 44 12.36 -10.67 -1.20
CA SER A 44 12.37 -12.13 -1.14
C SER A 44 13.81 -12.62 -1.29
N LEU A 45 14.21 -13.56 -0.43
CA LEU A 45 15.48 -14.25 -0.55
C LEU A 45 15.21 -15.69 -1.01
N PRO A 46 15.72 -16.11 -2.18
CA PRO A 46 15.48 -17.44 -2.71
C PRO A 46 16.13 -18.49 -1.79
N LEU A 47 15.41 -19.57 -1.49
CA LEU A 47 15.94 -20.69 -0.73
C LEU A 47 16.50 -21.75 -1.68
N ASP A 48 17.66 -22.30 -1.33
CA ASP A 48 18.30 -23.39 -2.04
C ASP A 48 18.36 -24.63 -1.11
N PRO A 49 17.58 -25.69 -1.38
CA PRO A 49 17.53 -26.88 -0.54
C PRO A 49 18.85 -27.69 -0.58
N ASP A 50 19.73 -27.43 -1.55
CA ASP A 50 21.01 -28.13 -1.69
C ASP A 50 22.15 -27.45 -0.90
N THR A 51 21.91 -26.23 -0.39
CA THR A 51 22.92 -25.43 0.32
C THR A 51 22.59 -25.33 1.81
N ALA A 52 23.33 -26.05 2.65
CA ALA A 52 23.06 -26.13 4.10
C ALA A 52 23.36 -24.83 4.87
N ASP A 53 24.34 -24.04 4.43
CA ASP A 53 24.80 -22.81 5.12
C ASP A 53 24.98 -21.67 4.11
N ILE A 54 23.87 -21.04 3.73
CA ILE A 54 23.89 -19.87 2.85
C ILE A 54 23.75 -18.58 3.66
N THR A 55 24.68 -17.63 3.45
CA THR A 55 24.52 -16.26 3.94
C THR A 55 23.90 -15.42 2.84
N GLN A 56 22.76 -14.80 3.14
CA GLN A 56 22.06 -13.88 2.23
C GLN A 56 21.83 -12.55 2.94
N THR A 57 21.83 -11.46 2.19
CA THR A 57 21.62 -10.11 2.74
C THR A 57 20.45 -9.45 2.03
N ALA A 58 19.54 -8.85 2.81
CA ALA A 58 18.46 -8.01 2.32
C ALA A 58 18.74 -6.54 2.71
N THR A 59 18.70 -5.63 1.74
CA THR A 59 19.03 -4.22 1.98
C THR A 59 17.81 -3.30 1.84
N PHE A 60 17.47 -2.58 2.91
CA PHE A 60 16.42 -1.57 2.91
C PHE A 60 17.00 -0.17 3.06
N ASN A 61 16.60 0.75 2.19
CA ASN A 61 17.05 2.13 2.20
C ASN A 61 15.96 3.02 2.79
N LEU A 62 16.22 3.59 3.97
CA LEU A 62 15.26 4.40 4.70
C LEU A 62 15.72 5.85 4.86
N THR A 63 14.79 6.78 5.00
CA THR A 63 15.08 8.17 5.38
C THR A 63 14.20 8.58 6.54
N ALA A 64 14.80 8.95 7.66
CA ALA A 64 14.05 9.36 8.84
C ALA A 64 13.24 10.62 8.56
N VAL A 65 11.99 10.65 9.04
CA VAL A 65 11.11 11.82 8.93
C VAL A 65 10.84 12.50 10.26
N ARG A 66 11.30 11.95 11.38
CA ARG A 66 11.27 12.62 12.68
C ARG A 66 12.50 12.27 13.51
N PRO A 67 13.00 13.20 14.34
CA PRO A 67 14.00 12.87 15.34
C PRO A 67 13.40 12.01 16.46
N GLY A 68 14.26 11.37 17.23
CA GLY A 68 13.89 10.56 18.38
C GLY A 68 14.10 9.06 18.17
N LYS A 69 13.68 8.28 19.15
CA LYS A 69 13.75 6.82 19.11
C LYS A 69 12.60 6.27 18.28
N THR A 70 12.90 5.30 17.44
CA THR A 70 11.89 4.60 16.64
C THR A 70 12.29 3.14 16.48
N LYS A 71 11.27 2.27 16.52
CA LYS A 71 11.41 0.85 16.27
C LYS A 71 11.29 0.54 14.78
N ILE A 72 12.16 -0.34 14.30
CA ILE A 72 12.08 -0.95 12.98
C ILE A 72 11.84 -2.43 13.19
N GLN A 73 10.83 -2.96 12.51
CA GLN A 73 10.43 -4.36 12.58
C GLN A 73 10.55 -5.01 11.20
N ALA A 74 11.08 -6.23 11.16
CA ALA A 74 11.11 -7.07 9.98
C ALA A 74 10.33 -8.36 10.29
N GLU A 75 9.24 -8.60 9.58
CA GLU A 75 8.49 -9.84 9.65
C GLU A 75 8.98 -10.81 8.59
N LEU A 76 9.22 -12.06 8.98
CA LEU A 76 9.80 -13.09 8.14
C LEU A 76 8.80 -14.22 7.91
N TYR A 77 8.68 -14.62 6.65
CA TYR A 77 7.75 -15.63 6.19
C TYR A 77 8.46 -16.62 5.27
N VAL A 78 8.16 -17.91 5.42
CA VAL A 78 8.59 -18.95 4.47
C VAL A 78 7.37 -19.40 3.68
N GLY A 79 7.39 -19.19 2.36
CA GLY A 79 6.17 -19.25 1.56
C GLY A 79 5.17 -18.21 2.09
N GLU A 80 3.96 -18.65 2.44
CA GLU A 80 2.90 -17.83 3.08
C GLU A 80 2.89 -17.95 4.62
N THR A 81 3.76 -18.78 5.21
CA THR A 81 3.73 -19.04 6.66
C THR A 81 4.63 -18.07 7.42
N TYR A 82 4.04 -17.31 8.35
CA TYR A 82 4.79 -16.48 9.30
C TYR A 82 5.72 -17.33 10.17
N LYS A 83 6.96 -16.86 10.35
CA LYS A 83 7.97 -17.54 11.18
C LYS A 83 8.35 -16.73 12.41
N THR A 84 8.71 -15.46 12.24
CA THR A 84 9.19 -14.61 13.34
C THR A 84 9.21 -13.14 12.95
N THR A 85 9.36 -12.28 13.96
CA THR A 85 9.61 -10.83 13.80
C THR A 85 10.94 -10.47 14.44
N LEU A 86 11.79 -9.79 13.69
CA LEU A 86 13.00 -9.16 14.18
C LEU A 86 12.70 -7.69 14.49
N GLU A 87 13.17 -7.18 15.63
CA GLU A 87 12.96 -5.79 16.02
C GLU A 87 14.29 -5.14 16.43
N THR A 88 14.47 -3.88 16.04
CA THR A 88 15.59 -3.05 16.48
C THR A 88 15.13 -1.61 16.76
N GLU A 89 15.78 -0.95 17.71
CA GLU A 89 15.53 0.46 18.02
C GLU A 89 16.63 1.33 17.41
N VAL A 90 16.22 2.37 16.68
CA VAL A 90 17.12 3.35 16.06
C VAL A 90 16.87 4.71 16.69
N GLU A 91 17.96 5.38 17.08
CA GLU A 91 17.93 6.75 17.59
C GLU A 91 18.31 7.76 16.48
N VAL A 92 17.32 8.52 16.04
CA VAL A 92 17.47 9.55 15.01
C VAL A 92 17.82 10.88 15.67
N THR A 93 19.02 11.38 15.39
CA THR A 93 19.45 12.72 15.79
C THR A 93 18.68 13.81 15.05
N ALA A 94 18.48 14.97 15.67
CA ALA A 94 17.86 16.13 15.03
C ALA A 94 18.50 16.45 13.67
N PHE A 95 17.65 16.76 12.68
CA PHE A 95 18.05 17.09 11.32
C PHE A 95 17.11 18.18 10.78
N GLU A 96 17.58 18.95 9.80
CA GLU A 96 16.70 19.91 9.11
C GLU A 96 15.64 19.14 8.30
N PRO A 97 14.35 19.34 8.58
CA PRO A 97 13.29 18.65 7.87
C PRO A 97 13.38 18.96 6.37
N THR A 98 13.42 17.92 5.54
CA THR A 98 13.43 18.05 4.09
C THR A 98 12.15 18.75 3.62
N GLN A 99 12.27 19.59 2.57
CA GLN A 99 11.10 20.20 1.91
C GLN A 99 10.11 19.11 1.49
N LEU A 100 8.83 19.34 1.78
CA LEU A 100 7.73 18.58 1.21
C LEU A 100 7.77 18.78 -0.30
N ARG A 101 7.87 17.69 -1.05
CA ARG A 101 7.68 17.68 -2.49
C ARG A 101 6.95 16.39 -2.85
N PRO A 102 5.90 16.45 -3.66
CA PRO A 102 5.21 15.25 -4.11
C PRO A 102 6.15 14.41 -4.97
N LEU A 103 6.19 13.11 -4.69
CA LEU A 103 6.89 12.19 -5.57
C LEU A 103 5.97 11.75 -6.70
N ILE A 104 6.18 12.30 -7.90
CA ILE A 104 5.58 11.74 -9.11
C ILE A 104 6.52 10.63 -9.60
N ALA A 105 6.20 9.39 -9.22
CA ALA A 105 6.92 8.23 -9.73
C ALA A 105 6.73 8.11 -11.25
N ALA A 106 7.82 7.86 -11.99
CA ALA A 106 7.73 7.48 -13.39
C ALA A 106 7.05 6.11 -13.48
N ARG A 107 5.97 6.01 -14.25
CA ARG A 107 5.20 4.77 -14.41
C ARG A 107 5.19 4.33 -15.87
N SER A 108 5.08 3.03 -16.07
CA SER A 108 5.00 2.38 -17.38
C SER A 108 3.77 2.84 -18.19
N ARG A 109 2.74 3.34 -17.51
CA ARG A 109 1.49 3.84 -18.10
C ARG A 109 1.19 5.24 -17.58
N PRO A 110 0.65 6.15 -18.41
CA PRO A 110 0.23 7.47 -17.96
C PRO A 110 -0.85 7.37 -16.87
N VAL A 111 -0.56 7.96 -15.71
CA VAL A 111 -1.46 7.96 -14.55
C VAL A 111 -2.09 9.35 -14.40
N PRO A 112 -3.43 9.48 -14.44
CA PRO A 112 -4.08 10.74 -14.12
C PRO A 112 -3.78 11.13 -12.67
N GLN A 113 -3.35 12.37 -12.46
CA GLN A 113 -3.10 12.89 -11.12
C GLN A 113 -4.39 13.48 -10.53
N PRO A 114 -4.56 13.43 -9.19
CA PRO A 114 -5.55 14.24 -8.50
C PRO A 114 -5.43 15.72 -8.86
N ASN A 115 -6.53 16.48 -8.76
CA ASN A 115 -6.48 17.92 -9.07
C ASN A 115 -5.61 18.68 -8.08
N LEU A 116 -5.61 18.23 -6.81
CA LEU A 116 -4.82 18.76 -5.71
C LEU A 116 -4.17 17.62 -4.92
N ILE A 117 -2.93 17.83 -4.49
CA ILE A 117 -2.26 16.99 -3.50
C ILE A 117 -1.92 17.87 -2.30
N LEU A 118 -2.39 17.50 -1.11
CA LEU A 118 -2.06 18.16 0.16
C LEU A 118 -1.19 17.23 0.98
N GLN A 119 0.08 17.59 1.13
CA GLN A 119 1.03 16.92 2.00
C GLN A 119 0.96 17.54 3.41
N VAL A 120 0.81 16.71 4.43
CA VAL A 120 0.68 17.13 5.84
C VAL A 120 1.74 16.44 6.68
N ARG A 121 2.53 17.22 7.40
CA ARG A 121 3.54 16.72 8.32
C ARG A 121 3.41 17.34 9.70
N THR A 122 3.45 16.52 10.72
CA THR A 122 3.39 16.88 12.11
C THR A 122 4.80 17.09 12.64
N GLN A 123 5.10 18.29 13.14
CA GLN A 123 6.34 18.60 13.82
C GLN A 123 6.09 18.80 15.31
N TRP A 124 6.55 17.84 16.10
CA TRP A 124 6.52 17.90 17.56
C TRP A 124 7.67 18.75 18.10
N ASN A 125 7.45 19.41 19.23
CA ASN A 125 8.54 19.98 20.03
C ASN A 125 9.35 18.87 20.74
N GLY A 126 10.52 19.22 21.28
CA GLY A 126 11.45 18.24 21.87
C GLY A 126 10.84 17.37 22.98
N ASP A 127 9.90 17.92 23.74
CA ASP A 127 9.22 17.24 24.85
C ASP A 127 7.87 16.61 24.45
N ILE A 128 7.50 16.64 23.16
CA ILE A 128 6.24 16.08 22.61
C ILE A 128 4.98 16.64 23.30
N SER A 129 5.07 17.83 23.89
CA SER A 129 3.95 18.49 24.57
C SER A 129 3.05 19.28 23.62
N ALA A 130 3.54 19.56 22.41
CA ALA A 130 2.81 20.29 21.39
C ALA A 130 3.39 20.05 20.00
N CYS A 131 2.56 20.27 18.99
CA CYS A 131 2.88 20.07 17.58
C CYS A 131 2.49 21.26 16.72
N THR A 132 3.08 21.33 15.54
CA THR A 132 2.68 22.20 14.43
C THR A 132 2.49 21.34 13.19
N PHE A 133 1.42 21.57 12.44
CA PHE A 133 1.18 20.91 11.16
C PHE A 133 1.75 21.76 10.04
N HIS A 134 2.64 21.19 9.24
CA HIS A 134 3.19 21.77 8.03
C HIS A 134 2.40 21.23 6.83
N TYR A 135 1.92 22.14 6.00
CA TYR A 135 1.12 21.86 4.83
C TYR A 135 1.88 22.29 3.58
N HIS A 136 1.91 21.41 2.58
CA HIS A 136 2.33 21.73 1.23
C HIS A 136 1.23 21.30 0.27
N ILE A 137 0.78 22.21 -0.59
CA ILE A 137 -0.26 21.93 -1.58
C ILE A 137 0.27 22.14 -3.00
N ASP A 138 0.06 21.14 -3.85
CA ASP A 138 0.34 21.18 -5.27
C ASP A 138 -0.95 21.10 -6.07
N SER A 139 -0.96 21.77 -7.22
CA SER A 139 -2.08 21.73 -8.15
C SER A 139 -1.68 21.24 -9.53
N TYR A 140 -2.45 20.28 -10.03
CA TYR A 140 -2.24 19.68 -11.35
C TYR A 140 -3.30 20.11 -12.37
N GLN A 141 -4.10 21.13 -12.04
CA GLN A 141 -5.16 21.62 -12.91
C GLN A 141 -4.98 23.12 -13.21
N PRO A 142 -5.08 23.56 -14.48
CA PRO A 142 -4.87 24.97 -14.84
C PRO A 142 -5.76 25.97 -14.09
N ARG A 143 -6.98 25.56 -13.70
CA ARG A 143 -7.94 26.40 -12.95
C ARG A 143 -7.56 26.59 -11.48
N LEU A 144 -6.62 25.82 -10.98
CA LEU A 144 -6.24 25.73 -9.58
C LEU A 144 -4.77 26.12 -9.33
N LEU A 145 -4.08 26.67 -10.33
CA LEU A 145 -2.67 27.08 -10.22
C LEU A 145 -2.40 28.13 -9.13
N PHE A 146 -3.42 28.85 -8.66
CA PHE A 146 -3.27 29.76 -7.51
C PHE A 146 -2.98 29.02 -6.19
N ALA A 147 -3.30 27.72 -6.14
CA ALA A 147 -3.06 26.83 -5.00
C ALA A 147 -1.77 26.01 -5.16
N ASP A 148 -0.99 26.22 -6.22
CA ASP A 148 0.20 25.42 -6.52
C ASP A 148 1.43 25.91 -5.73
N GLY A 149 2.17 24.97 -5.13
CA GLY A 149 3.42 25.23 -4.42
C GLY A 149 3.26 26.12 -3.19
N VAL A 150 2.12 26.03 -2.49
CA VAL A 150 1.88 26.82 -1.27
C VAL A 150 2.35 26.04 -0.05
N ASP A 151 3.32 26.60 0.67
CA ASP A 151 3.81 26.12 1.96
C ASP A 151 3.21 26.95 3.09
N CYS A 152 2.59 26.32 4.08
CA CYS A 152 2.07 27.02 5.26
C CYS A 152 2.09 26.12 6.51
N CYS A 153 1.98 26.74 7.69
CA CYS A 153 2.02 26.04 8.96
C CYS A 153 0.79 26.40 9.80
N SER A 154 0.26 25.44 10.56
CA SER A 154 -0.73 25.72 11.58
C SER A 154 -0.16 26.61 12.68
N GLN A 155 -1.03 27.13 13.54
CA GLN A 155 -0.61 27.59 14.86
C GLN A 155 -0.08 26.42 15.70
N PHE A 156 0.59 26.75 16.81
CA PHE A 156 1.09 25.76 17.77
C PHE A 156 -0.07 25.12 18.52
N LEU A 157 -0.19 23.79 18.47
CA LEU A 157 -1.29 23.04 19.07
C LEU A 157 -0.77 22.12 20.19
N PRO A 158 -1.31 22.19 21.41
CA PRO A 158 -0.96 21.27 22.49
C PRO A 158 -1.24 19.81 22.11
N ALA A 159 -0.45 18.85 22.58
CA ALA A 159 -0.67 17.41 22.34
C ALA A 159 -2.10 16.98 22.72
N VAL A 160 -2.56 17.48 23.87
CA VAL A 160 -3.91 17.27 24.40
C VAL A 160 -5.01 17.70 23.43
N TRP A 161 -4.75 18.66 22.53
CA TRP A 161 -5.72 19.09 21.53
C TRP A 161 -6.00 17.98 20.50
N VAL A 162 -4.95 17.27 20.07
CA VAL A 162 -5.05 16.14 19.12
C VAL A 162 -5.86 15.02 19.75
N GLU A 163 -5.53 14.64 21.00
CA GLU A 163 -6.26 13.62 21.76
C GLU A 163 -7.74 13.97 21.97
N ARG A 164 -8.02 15.24 22.28
CA ARG A 164 -9.39 15.74 22.50
C ARG A 164 -10.23 15.78 21.25
N THR A 165 -9.65 15.82 20.05
CA THR A 165 -10.41 15.92 18.79
C THR A 165 -11.32 14.70 18.61
N ARG A 166 -10.83 13.50 18.90
CA ARG A 166 -11.64 12.26 18.86
C ARG A 166 -12.78 12.29 19.88
N GLN A 167 -12.48 12.71 21.11
CA GLN A 167 -13.47 12.83 22.17
C GLN A 167 -14.55 13.86 21.81
N LEU A 168 -14.17 15.00 21.24
CA LEU A 168 -15.11 16.05 20.82
C LEU A 168 -16.04 15.55 19.71
N LEU A 169 -15.52 14.80 18.75
CA LEU A 169 -16.35 14.13 17.73
C LEU A 169 -17.32 13.15 18.38
N GLN A 170 -16.84 12.30 19.29
CA GLN A 170 -17.68 11.32 19.99
C GLN A 170 -18.83 12.01 20.73
N THR A 171 -18.54 13.00 21.57
CA THR A 171 -19.56 13.75 22.32
C THR A 171 -20.55 14.44 21.39
N THR A 172 -20.06 15.03 20.29
CA THR A 172 -20.94 15.66 19.29
C THR A 172 -21.93 14.67 18.68
N LEU A 173 -21.48 13.45 18.37
CA LEU A 173 -22.33 12.40 17.81
C LEU A 173 -23.31 11.82 18.85
N GLU A 174 -22.89 11.65 20.10
CA GLU A 174 -23.76 11.20 21.20
C GLU A 174 -24.89 12.21 21.45
N GLU A 175 -24.56 13.50 21.56
CA GLU A 175 -25.55 14.58 21.72
C GLU A 175 -26.51 14.65 20.53
N ALA A 176 -25.98 14.44 19.31
CA ALA A 176 -26.76 14.41 18.09
C ALA A 176 -27.85 13.33 18.08
N THR A 177 -27.60 12.15 18.65
CA THR A 177 -28.62 11.09 18.70
C THR A 177 -29.80 11.36 19.62
N THR A 178 -29.65 12.29 20.55
CA THR A 178 -30.75 12.70 21.47
C THR A 178 -31.52 13.91 20.96
N SER A 179 -31.04 14.56 19.89
CA SER A 179 -31.56 15.81 19.35
C SER A 179 -32.39 15.59 18.08
N GLN A 180 -33.16 16.60 17.64
CA GLN A 180 -33.79 16.57 16.30
C GLN A 180 -32.71 16.63 15.20
N ALA A 181 -32.98 16.02 14.04
CA ALA A 181 -31.99 15.88 12.96
C ALA A 181 -31.38 17.21 12.47
N GLY A 182 -32.15 18.31 12.48
CA GLY A 182 -31.66 19.65 12.09
C GLY A 182 -30.62 20.23 13.06
N ASP A 183 -30.75 19.93 14.36
CA ASP A 183 -29.83 20.41 15.39
C ASP A 183 -28.47 19.68 15.30
N CYS A 184 -28.46 18.39 14.95
CA CYS A 184 -27.23 17.64 14.77
C CYS A 184 -26.34 18.20 13.65
N CYS A 185 -26.89 18.42 12.44
CA CYS A 185 -26.11 18.93 11.32
C CYS A 185 -25.43 20.26 11.67
N SER A 186 -26.11 21.12 12.44
CA SER A 186 -25.55 22.37 12.93
C SER A 186 -24.39 22.16 13.92
N ARG A 187 -24.46 21.13 14.78
CA ARG A 187 -23.39 20.78 15.73
C ARG A 187 -22.17 20.21 15.01
N LEU A 188 -22.37 19.26 14.09
CA LEU A 188 -21.30 18.73 13.25
C LEU A 188 -20.65 19.83 12.40
N ALA A 189 -21.44 20.74 11.83
CA ALA A 189 -20.90 21.88 11.09
C ALA A 189 -20.12 22.84 12.00
N SER A 190 -20.56 23.04 13.24
CA SER A 190 -19.86 23.86 14.24
C SER A 190 -18.52 23.23 14.64
N LEU A 191 -18.50 21.92 14.87
CA LEU A 191 -17.28 21.15 15.10
C LEU A 191 -16.34 21.29 13.88
N GLY A 192 -16.85 21.08 12.68
CA GLY A 192 -16.09 21.21 11.44
C GLY A 192 -15.48 22.59 11.23
N GLN A 193 -16.19 23.66 11.59
CA GLN A 193 -15.69 25.03 11.54
C GLN A 193 -14.61 25.28 12.59
N TYR A 194 -14.79 24.74 13.81
CA TYR A 194 -13.78 24.80 14.85
C TYR A 194 -12.48 24.12 14.41
N LEU A 195 -12.57 22.88 13.91
CA LEU A 195 -11.39 22.13 13.43
C LEU A 195 -10.68 22.86 12.29
N LEU A 196 -11.43 23.33 11.29
CA LEU A 196 -10.86 24.06 10.15
C LEU A 196 -10.13 25.34 10.61
N ARG A 197 -10.72 26.14 11.51
CA ARG A 197 -10.09 27.37 12.02
C ARG A 197 -8.90 27.11 12.91
N SER A 198 -8.93 26.01 13.67
CA SER A 198 -7.83 25.64 14.57
C SER A 198 -6.61 25.11 13.83
N LEU A 199 -6.82 24.36 12.74
CA LEU A 199 -5.77 23.64 12.02
C LEU A 199 -5.26 24.34 10.77
N PHE A 200 -6.14 24.94 9.97
CA PHE A 200 -5.75 25.56 8.72
C PHE A 200 -5.39 27.04 8.95
N PRO A 201 -4.18 27.48 8.54
CA PRO A 201 -3.86 28.90 8.54
C PRO A 201 -4.73 29.66 7.52
N GLU A 202 -4.84 30.98 7.67
CA GLU A 202 -5.72 31.81 6.83
C GLU A 202 -5.39 31.68 5.33
N GLU A 203 -4.13 31.47 4.96
CA GLU A 203 -3.76 31.22 3.56
C GLU A 203 -4.45 29.96 3.01
N LEU A 204 -4.41 28.86 3.77
CA LEU A 204 -5.02 27.59 3.36
C LEU A 204 -6.55 27.67 3.39
N GLN A 205 -7.13 28.34 4.40
CA GLN A 205 -8.57 28.60 4.44
C GLN A 205 -9.02 29.43 3.23
N SER A 206 -8.26 30.47 2.85
CA SER A 206 -8.55 31.28 1.66
C SER A 206 -8.49 30.46 0.38
N THR A 207 -7.49 29.58 0.26
CA THR A 207 -7.30 28.67 -0.88
C THR A 207 -8.51 27.76 -1.05
N PHE A 208 -8.95 27.08 0.02
CA PHE A 208 -10.14 26.22 -0.04
C PHE A 208 -11.43 26.99 -0.26
N ARG A 209 -11.58 28.22 0.27
CA ARG A 209 -12.70 29.12 -0.05
C ARG A 209 -12.75 29.49 -1.53
N THR A 210 -11.59 29.75 -2.15
CA THR A 210 -11.52 30.05 -3.58
C THR A 210 -11.87 28.83 -4.42
N ILE A 211 -11.33 27.64 -4.09
CA ILE A 211 -11.69 26.37 -4.75
C ILE A 211 -13.20 26.13 -4.65
N ALA A 212 -13.77 26.34 -3.47
CA ALA A 212 -15.19 26.22 -3.19
C ALA A 212 -16.06 27.11 -4.08
N SER A 213 -15.58 28.30 -4.47
CA SER A 213 -16.34 29.23 -5.32
C SER A 213 -16.46 28.78 -6.77
N LEU A 214 -15.60 27.87 -7.24
CA LEU A 214 -15.61 27.35 -8.61
C LEU A 214 -16.74 26.34 -8.88
N ASN A 215 -17.45 25.89 -7.83
CA ASN A 215 -18.63 25.02 -7.89
C ASN A 215 -18.47 23.77 -8.79
N HIS A 216 -17.29 23.15 -8.72
CA HIS A 216 -16.95 21.94 -9.47
C HIS A 216 -16.35 20.90 -8.50
N PRO A 217 -16.69 19.61 -8.63
CA PRO A 217 -16.09 18.58 -7.80
C PRO A 217 -14.64 18.36 -8.23
N PHE A 218 -13.70 18.78 -7.38
CA PHE A 218 -12.28 18.49 -7.57
C PHE A 218 -11.84 17.31 -6.71
N THR A 219 -10.81 16.60 -7.16
CA THR A 219 -10.18 15.53 -6.40
C THR A 219 -9.03 16.07 -5.57
N LEU A 220 -9.02 15.70 -4.29
CA LEU A 220 -7.97 16.05 -3.33
C LEU A 220 -7.37 14.74 -2.80
N LEU A 221 -6.07 14.57 -2.94
CA LEU A 221 -5.33 13.55 -2.23
C LEU A 221 -4.62 14.17 -1.03
N ILE A 222 -4.89 13.66 0.17
CA ILE A 222 -4.19 14.05 1.39
C ILE A 222 -3.15 12.99 1.70
N ILE A 223 -1.87 13.38 1.73
CA ILE A 223 -0.77 12.51 2.12
C ILE A 223 -0.29 12.98 3.49
N ALA A 224 -0.53 12.18 4.52
CA ALA A 224 -0.31 12.58 5.90
C ALA A 224 0.55 11.58 6.66
N ASP A 225 1.31 12.04 7.65
CA ASP A 225 1.95 11.14 8.60
C ASP A 225 0.94 10.55 9.60
N GLY A 226 1.39 9.54 10.35
CA GLY A 226 0.53 8.82 11.31
C GLY A 226 0.03 9.68 12.48
N ASP A 227 0.62 10.86 12.72
CA ASP A 227 0.24 11.74 13.82
C ASP A 227 -0.89 12.72 13.40
N ALA A 228 -1.11 12.91 12.10
CA ALA A 228 -2.15 13.77 11.53
C ALA A 228 -3.51 13.06 11.36
N TRP A 229 -4.00 12.45 12.44
CA TRP A 229 -5.32 11.84 12.51
C TRP A 229 -6.43 12.90 12.59
N LEU A 230 -7.02 13.26 11.46
CA LEU A 230 -8.01 14.33 11.39
C LEU A 230 -9.21 13.93 10.51
N PRO A 231 -10.45 14.26 10.91
CA PRO A 231 -11.63 13.99 10.10
C PRO A 231 -11.76 15.04 8.99
N TRP A 232 -10.86 15.00 8.00
CA TRP A 232 -10.73 16.00 6.94
C TRP A 232 -12.05 16.28 6.20
N GLU A 233 -12.87 15.25 5.98
CA GLU A 233 -14.16 15.34 5.31
C GLU A 233 -15.17 16.16 6.11
N LEU A 234 -15.01 16.24 7.44
CA LEU A 234 -15.86 17.00 8.35
C LEU A 234 -15.46 18.46 8.51
N PHE A 235 -14.34 18.89 7.95
CA PHE A 235 -13.98 20.30 7.99
C PHE A 235 -15.04 21.10 7.26
N HIS A 236 -15.45 22.23 7.83
CA HIS A 236 -16.60 22.99 7.34
C HIS A 236 -16.22 24.44 7.09
N ASP A 237 -16.42 24.91 5.85
CA ASP A 237 -15.99 26.25 5.41
C ASP A 237 -16.98 27.38 5.78
N GLY A 238 -18.06 27.02 6.49
CA GLY A 238 -19.17 27.91 6.84
C GLY A 238 -20.40 27.75 5.95
N GLN A 239 -20.27 27.05 4.82
CA GLN A 239 -21.37 26.72 3.90
C GLN A 239 -21.57 25.22 3.75
N LYS A 240 -20.47 24.47 3.54
CA LYS A 240 -20.48 23.04 3.29
C LYS A 240 -19.27 22.36 3.91
N PHE A 241 -19.41 21.06 4.14
CA PHE A 241 -18.30 20.18 4.50
C PHE A 241 -17.31 20.04 3.33
N LEU A 242 -16.02 19.89 3.61
CA LEU A 242 -15.01 19.64 2.58
C LEU A 242 -15.32 18.35 1.82
N GLY A 243 -15.80 17.31 2.50
CA GLY A 243 -16.22 16.07 1.87
C GLY A 243 -17.47 16.18 0.97
N ASP A 244 -18.20 17.30 1.02
CA ASP A 244 -19.29 17.59 0.06
C ASP A 244 -18.76 18.29 -1.20
N ARG A 245 -17.68 19.07 -1.06
CA ARG A 245 -17.09 19.86 -2.15
C ARG A 245 -16.02 19.11 -2.94
N LEU A 246 -15.26 18.27 -2.25
CA LEU A 246 -14.08 17.60 -2.77
C LEU A 246 -14.24 16.08 -2.68
N ILE A 247 -13.69 15.41 -3.68
CA ILE A 247 -13.52 13.96 -3.66
C ILE A 247 -12.18 13.69 -2.98
N ILE A 248 -12.23 13.43 -1.67
CA ILE A 248 -11.05 13.26 -0.83
C ILE A 248 -10.61 11.79 -0.82
N GLY A 249 -9.36 11.55 -1.18
CA GLY A 249 -8.65 10.32 -0.87
C GLY A 249 -7.49 10.61 0.08
N ARG A 250 -7.15 9.65 0.93
CA ARG A 250 -6.08 9.76 1.93
C ARG A 250 -5.00 8.72 1.66
N TRP A 251 -3.75 9.03 1.99
CA TRP A 251 -2.65 8.06 1.94
C TRP A 251 -1.62 8.32 3.03
N PHE A 252 -0.91 7.27 3.44
CA PHE A 252 0.15 7.38 4.42
C PHE A 252 1.44 7.90 3.78
N TRP A 253 2.03 8.91 4.42
CA TRP A 253 3.28 9.54 3.97
C TRP A 253 4.40 8.52 3.74
N GLU A 254 4.58 7.58 4.67
CA GLU A 254 5.62 6.54 4.60
C GLU A 254 5.49 5.62 3.37
N LEU A 255 4.29 5.55 2.77
CA LEU A 255 3.96 4.71 1.61
C LEU A 255 3.65 5.53 0.35
N GLU A 256 4.01 6.81 0.30
CA GLU A 256 3.73 7.68 -0.86
C GLU A 256 4.23 7.05 -2.19
N LYS A 257 5.42 6.45 -2.18
CA LYS A 257 6.01 5.81 -3.37
C LYS A 257 5.27 4.56 -3.83
N ALA A 258 4.76 3.79 -2.86
CA ALA A 258 4.07 2.53 -3.08
C ALA A 258 2.56 2.72 -3.34
N ARG A 259 2.09 3.97 -3.42
CA ARG A 259 0.67 4.30 -3.66
C ARG A 259 0.18 3.71 -4.99
N PRO A 260 -0.83 2.83 -4.95
CA PRO A 260 -1.40 2.24 -6.15
C PRO A 260 -2.22 3.25 -6.96
N TYR A 261 -2.07 3.18 -8.27
CA TYR A 261 -2.81 4.01 -9.24
C TYR A 261 -3.73 3.18 -10.14
N GLU A 262 -3.62 1.86 -10.04
CA GLU A 262 -4.52 0.89 -10.63
C GLU A 262 -4.71 -0.21 -9.59
N PHE A 263 -5.87 -0.85 -9.57
CA PHE A 263 -6.17 -1.92 -8.63
C PHE A 263 -6.97 -3.03 -9.30
N PRO A 264 -6.70 -4.30 -8.94
CA PRO A 264 -7.40 -5.42 -9.53
C PRO A 264 -8.84 -5.49 -9.02
N VAL A 265 -9.78 -5.85 -9.90
CA VAL A 265 -11.18 -6.14 -9.53
C VAL A 265 -11.57 -7.56 -9.95
N GLY A 266 -12.43 -8.18 -9.15
CA GLY A 266 -12.90 -9.56 -9.33
C GLY A 266 -13.90 -9.92 -8.25
N ALA A 267 -13.96 -11.19 -7.86
CA ALA A 267 -14.80 -11.63 -6.76
C ALA A 267 -14.43 -10.91 -5.45
N VAL A 268 -15.46 -10.50 -4.71
CA VAL A 268 -15.32 -9.88 -3.39
C VAL A 268 -15.51 -10.96 -2.34
N ASN A 269 -14.48 -11.21 -1.55
CA ASN A 269 -14.56 -12.11 -0.41
C ASN A 269 -15.24 -11.37 0.74
N VAL A 270 -16.24 -12.01 1.36
CA VAL A 270 -17.04 -11.41 2.41
C VAL A 270 -16.77 -12.13 3.72
N ALA A 271 -16.17 -11.42 4.67
CA ALA A 271 -16.01 -11.88 6.03
C ALA A 271 -16.92 -11.05 6.95
N HIS A 272 -17.49 -11.72 7.95
CA HIS A 272 -18.38 -11.08 8.90
C HIS A 272 -18.02 -11.49 10.32
N TYR A 273 -18.33 -10.60 11.26
CA TYR A 273 -18.30 -10.94 12.67
C TYR A 273 -19.52 -11.78 13.02
N ALA A 274 -19.44 -12.64 14.05
CA ALA A 274 -20.59 -13.45 14.46
C ALA A 274 -21.76 -12.61 15.01
N SER A 275 -21.50 -11.35 15.37
CA SER A 275 -22.56 -10.40 15.74
C SER A 275 -23.45 -9.98 14.57
N VAL A 276 -23.02 -10.23 13.33
CA VAL A 276 -23.78 -9.89 12.12
C VAL A 276 -24.88 -10.91 11.91
N GLU A 277 -26.12 -10.44 12.02
CA GLU A 277 -27.30 -11.23 11.70
C GLU A 277 -27.52 -11.23 10.18
N GLN A 278 -27.82 -12.40 9.60
CA GLN A 278 -28.11 -12.57 8.15
C GLN A 278 -26.99 -12.05 7.22
N PRO A 279 -25.75 -12.59 7.31
CA PRO A 279 -24.63 -12.17 6.47
C PRO A 279 -24.87 -12.37 4.96
N GLU A 280 -25.81 -13.23 4.59
CA GLU A 280 -26.19 -13.49 3.20
C GLU A 280 -26.76 -12.25 2.51
N LEU A 281 -27.53 -11.42 3.25
CA LEU A 281 -28.11 -10.19 2.71
C LEU A 281 -27.00 -9.20 2.32
N TRP A 282 -25.99 -9.06 3.16
CA TRP A 282 -24.84 -8.19 2.87
C TRP A 282 -24.01 -8.71 1.71
N THR A 283 -23.89 -10.04 1.59
CA THR A 283 -23.22 -10.69 0.46
C THR A 283 -23.96 -10.40 -0.85
N GLU A 284 -25.29 -10.49 -0.87
CA GLU A 284 -26.11 -10.20 -2.05
C GLU A 284 -25.97 -8.76 -2.53
N LEU A 285 -25.80 -7.78 -1.63
CA LEU A 285 -25.61 -6.37 -1.98
C LEU A 285 -24.35 -6.09 -2.79
N LEU A 286 -23.32 -6.93 -2.65
CA LEU A 286 -22.07 -6.80 -3.40
C LEU A 286 -22.18 -7.38 -4.82
N HIS A 287 -23.25 -8.12 -5.12
CA HIS A 287 -23.50 -8.65 -6.44
C HIS A 287 -23.79 -7.52 -7.43
N SER A 288 -22.90 -7.36 -8.41
CA SER A 288 -23.09 -6.44 -9.53
C SER A 288 -23.30 -7.23 -10.82
N SER A 289 -24.21 -6.78 -11.68
CA SER A 289 -24.48 -7.44 -12.96
C SER A 289 -23.20 -7.57 -13.80
N GLY A 290 -22.88 -8.80 -14.20
CA GLY A 290 -21.66 -9.13 -14.95
C GLY A 290 -20.38 -9.24 -14.12
N ALA A 291 -20.44 -9.03 -12.79
CA ALA A 291 -19.34 -9.29 -11.87
C ALA A 291 -19.33 -10.77 -11.44
N PRO A 292 -18.15 -11.34 -11.12
CA PRO A 292 -18.08 -12.59 -10.39
C PRO A 292 -18.91 -12.49 -9.10
N PRO A 293 -19.61 -13.57 -8.71
CA PRO A 293 -20.38 -13.55 -7.48
C PRO A 293 -19.45 -13.33 -6.27
N PRO A 294 -19.91 -12.57 -5.26
CA PRO A 294 -19.18 -12.45 -4.00
C PRO A 294 -19.07 -13.82 -3.31
N VAL A 295 -17.95 -14.04 -2.62
CA VAL A 295 -17.59 -15.33 -2.01
C VAL A 295 -17.68 -15.18 -0.49
N PRO A 296 -18.68 -15.79 0.17
CA PRO A 296 -18.75 -15.78 1.62
C PRO A 296 -17.65 -16.68 2.22
N MET A 297 -16.96 -16.17 3.24
CA MET A 297 -15.90 -16.91 3.94
C MET A 297 -16.50 -17.80 5.03
N GLN A 298 -15.97 -19.02 5.19
CA GLN A 298 -16.56 -20.05 6.06
C GLN A 298 -15.98 -20.12 7.48
N ALA A 299 -14.75 -19.64 7.71
CA ALA A 299 -14.13 -19.58 9.03
C ALA A 299 -13.72 -18.15 9.42
N GLY A 300 -12.99 -18.00 10.54
CA GLY A 300 -12.54 -16.71 11.06
C GLY A 300 -11.79 -15.86 10.02
N ILE A 301 -11.94 -14.54 10.16
CA ILE A 301 -11.65 -13.49 9.16
C ILE A 301 -10.29 -13.63 8.44
N PHE A 302 -9.26 -14.19 9.09
CA PHE A 302 -7.88 -14.17 8.58
C PHE A 302 -7.17 -15.52 8.47
N ASN A 303 -7.78 -16.62 8.97
CA ASN A 303 -7.20 -17.96 8.81
C ASN A 303 -7.41 -18.52 7.40
N ASP A 304 -8.53 -18.17 6.77
CA ASP A 304 -8.82 -18.59 5.39
C ASP A 304 -8.09 -17.72 4.36
N MET A 305 -7.73 -16.47 4.73
CA MET A 305 -7.11 -15.50 3.82
C MET A 305 -5.73 -15.91 3.31
N SER A 306 -4.94 -16.62 4.12
CA SER A 306 -3.65 -17.17 3.69
C SER A 306 -3.81 -18.28 2.64
N LEU A 307 -5.00 -18.87 2.54
CA LEU A 307 -5.35 -19.94 1.59
C LEU A 307 -6.02 -19.41 0.32
N LEU A 308 -6.40 -18.13 0.27
CA LEU A 308 -7.02 -17.52 -0.91
C LEU A 308 -5.96 -17.05 -1.89
N GLU A 309 -5.65 -17.90 -2.87
CA GLU A 309 -4.65 -17.63 -3.91
C GLU A 309 -4.99 -16.40 -4.78
N SER A 310 -6.27 -15.99 -4.87
CA SER A 310 -6.72 -14.92 -5.78
C SER A 310 -7.74 -13.96 -5.17
N ILE A 311 -7.44 -13.35 -4.03
CA ILE A 311 -8.30 -12.27 -3.50
C ILE A 311 -8.22 -11.01 -4.37
N ARG A 312 -9.36 -10.41 -4.71
CA ARG A 312 -9.43 -9.16 -5.49
C ARG A 312 -10.17 -8.05 -4.74
N GLY A 313 -11.23 -8.44 -4.03
CA GLY A 313 -11.87 -7.61 -3.02
C GLY A 313 -11.98 -8.34 -1.69
N LEU A 314 -11.90 -7.59 -0.59
CA LEU A 314 -12.25 -8.03 0.75
C LEU A 314 -13.27 -7.06 1.34
N HIS A 315 -14.38 -7.61 1.82
CA HIS A 315 -15.41 -6.87 2.52
C HIS A 315 -15.57 -7.44 3.93
N LEU A 316 -15.40 -6.58 4.93
CA LEU A 316 -15.54 -6.92 6.35
C LEU A 316 -16.80 -6.26 6.89
N ILE A 317 -17.66 -7.02 7.56
CA ILE A 317 -18.89 -6.48 8.14
C ILE A 317 -18.92 -6.70 9.65
N ARG A 318 -19.19 -5.62 10.39
CA ARG A 318 -19.31 -5.63 11.84
C ARG A 318 -20.48 -4.79 12.30
N TYR A 319 -21.18 -5.26 13.34
CA TYR A 319 -22.16 -4.46 14.07
C TYR A 319 -21.51 -3.83 15.32
N GLY A 320 -21.90 -2.60 15.66
CA GLY A 320 -21.51 -1.94 16.91
C GLY A 320 -22.01 -2.69 18.15
N GLN A 321 -21.57 -2.28 19.33
CA GLN A 321 -22.01 -2.93 20.58
C GLN A 321 -23.48 -2.61 20.91
N SER A 322 -24.30 -3.65 21.12
CA SER A 322 -25.68 -3.50 21.60
C SER A 322 -25.75 -3.54 23.14
N VAL A 323 -26.86 -3.04 23.73
CA VAL A 323 -27.06 -3.05 25.19
C VAL A 323 -27.20 -4.48 25.75
N ASP A 324 -27.61 -5.44 24.93
CA ASP A 324 -27.77 -6.87 25.30
C ASP A 324 -26.51 -7.71 25.00
N ALA A 325 -25.38 -7.07 24.67
CA ALA A 325 -24.14 -7.74 24.23
C ALA A 325 -23.42 -8.57 25.32
N ALA A 326 -23.90 -8.58 26.57
CA ALA A 326 -23.32 -9.39 27.65
C ALA A 326 -23.42 -10.91 27.40
N ASN A 327 -24.27 -11.35 26.45
CA ASN A 327 -24.55 -12.77 26.17
C ASN A 327 -24.13 -13.25 24.77
N ARG A 328 -23.35 -12.48 24.00
CA ARG A 328 -22.77 -12.97 22.73
C ARG A 328 -21.28 -13.25 22.93
N GLU A 329 -20.99 -14.27 23.73
CA GLU A 329 -19.72 -14.99 23.58
C GLU A 329 -19.72 -15.65 22.18
N ASP A 330 -18.53 -15.71 21.56
CA ASP A 330 -18.22 -16.33 20.27
C ASP A 330 -18.21 -15.42 19.02
N ALA A 331 -17.09 -14.71 18.80
CA ALA A 331 -16.51 -14.39 17.49
C ALA A 331 -15.06 -13.88 17.67
N PRO A 332 -14.14 -14.06 16.70
CA PRO A 332 -12.71 -14.22 16.96
C PRO A 332 -11.93 -12.95 17.38
N VAL A 333 -12.58 -11.78 17.51
CA VAL A 333 -11.89 -10.54 17.92
C VAL A 333 -12.45 -10.09 19.26
N ARG A 334 -11.69 -10.33 20.34
CA ARG A 334 -11.99 -9.78 21.66
C ARG A 334 -11.61 -8.30 21.64
N VAL A 335 -12.59 -7.40 21.69
CA VAL A 335 -12.30 -5.99 22.02
C VAL A 335 -12.03 -5.93 23.52
N SER A 336 -10.81 -6.29 23.91
CA SER A 336 -10.32 -6.02 25.25
C SER A 336 -9.78 -4.59 25.26
N SER A 337 -10.25 -3.79 26.21
CA SER A 337 -9.98 -2.36 26.32
C SER A 337 -8.55 -2.03 26.78
N SER A 338 -7.54 -2.76 26.30
CA SER A 338 -6.13 -2.51 26.64
C SER A 338 -5.17 -2.30 25.45
N SER A 339 -5.52 -2.61 24.19
CA SER A 339 -4.75 -2.20 22.99
C SER A 339 -5.44 -2.66 21.69
N GLU A 340 -6.42 -1.90 21.18
CA GLU A 340 -7.14 -2.25 19.92
C GLU A 340 -6.24 -2.37 18.68
N ILE A 341 -5.01 -1.81 18.74
CA ILE A 341 -4.06 -1.78 17.63
C ILE A 341 -3.32 -3.11 17.50
N GLU A 342 -2.84 -3.66 18.63
CA GLU A 342 -2.06 -4.90 18.63
C GLU A 342 -2.91 -6.12 18.27
N ASP A 343 -4.20 -6.10 18.62
CA ASP A 343 -5.12 -7.20 18.34
C ASP A 343 -5.36 -7.38 16.82
N ILE A 344 -5.57 -6.29 16.07
CA ILE A 344 -5.82 -6.36 14.61
C ILE A 344 -4.54 -6.65 13.81
N GLU A 345 -3.41 -6.08 14.21
CA GLU A 345 -2.14 -6.32 13.53
C GLU A 345 -1.75 -7.81 13.61
N GLN A 346 -1.98 -8.45 14.77
CA GLN A 346 -1.77 -9.88 14.98
C GLN A 346 -2.77 -10.72 14.17
N GLU A 347 -4.02 -10.30 14.10
CA GLU A 347 -5.04 -10.99 13.31
C GLU A 347 -4.75 -10.97 11.81
N VAL A 348 -4.26 -9.85 11.27
CA VAL A 348 -3.93 -9.71 9.84
C VAL A 348 -2.60 -10.36 9.48
N GLN A 349 -1.70 -10.57 10.46
CA GLN A 349 -0.34 -11.09 10.25
C GLN A 349 -0.28 -12.35 9.35
N PRO A 350 -1.11 -13.40 9.54
CA PRO A 350 -1.08 -14.58 8.67
C PRO A 350 -1.45 -14.30 7.20
N ALA A 351 -2.17 -13.21 6.94
CA ALA A 351 -2.67 -12.85 5.62
C ALA A 351 -1.86 -11.73 4.93
N LYS A 352 -0.89 -11.10 5.61
CA LYS A 352 -0.17 -9.93 5.09
C LYS A 352 0.51 -10.18 3.74
N LEU A 353 1.13 -11.35 3.56
CA LEU A 353 1.76 -11.69 2.28
C LEU A 353 0.73 -11.86 1.15
N SER A 354 -0.36 -12.57 1.40
CA SER A 354 -1.45 -12.72 0.43
C SER A 354 -2.04 -11.36 0.05
N LEU A 355 -2.29 -10.48 1.03
CA LEU A 355 -2.74 -9.10 0.78
C LEU A 355 -1.73 -8.33 -0.07
N ARG A 356 -0.43 -8.46 0.23
CA ARG A 356 0.64 -7.78 -0.50
C ARG A 356 0.74 -8.24 -1.95
N ARG A 357 0.64 -9.54 -2.20
CA ARG A 357 0.71 -10.14 -3.55
C ARG A 357 -0.51 -9.82 -4.40
N ASN A 358 -1.68 -9.77 -3.77
CA ASN A 358 -2.95 -9.66 -4.48
C ASN A 358 -3.50 -8.23 -4.59
N HIS A 359 -2.95 -7.29 -3.81
CA HIS A 359 -3.33 -5.88 -3.81
C HIS A 359 -4.85 -5.64 -3.78
N PRO A 360 -5.63 -6.30 -2.89
CA PRO A 360 -7.08 -6.23 -2.97
C PRO A 360 -7.62 -4.84 -2.63
N LEU A 361 -8.84 -4.55 -3.10
CA LEU A 361 -9.65 -3.47 -2.55
C LEU A 361 -10.29 -3.96 -1.25
N VAL A 362 -10.03 -3.26 -0.13
CA VAL A 362 -10.58 -3.62 1.19
C VAL A 362 -11.66 -2.63 1.59
N SER A 363 -12.75 -3.12 2.17
CA SER A 363 -13.80 -2.28 2.75
C SER A 363 -14.26 -2.81 4.09
N LEU A 364 -14.58 -1.90 5.01
CA LEU A 364 -15.09 -2.20 6.34
C LEU A 364 -16.44 -1.51 6.53
N SER A 365 -17.50 -2.31 6.63
CA SER A 365 -18.81 -1.90 7.09
C SER A 365 -18.87 -1.92 8.60
N TYR A 366 -19.32 -0.80 9.16
CA TYR A 366 -19.56 -0.70 10.59
C TYR A 366 -20.97 -0.18 10.85
N VAL A 367 -21.86 -1.12 11.16
CA VAL A 367 -23.30 -0.87 11.23
C VAL A 367 -23.72 -0.61 12.67
N ASN A 368 -24.50 0.44 12.87
CA ASN A 368 -25.03 0.85 14.17
C ASN A 368 -25.99 -0.20 14.75
N ALA A 369 -25.75 -0.58 16.02
CA ALA A 369 -26.55 -1.54 16.78
C ALA A 369 -27.28 -0.92 17.99
N GLY A 370 -27.65 0.37 17.89
CA GLY A 370 -28.41 1.11 18.91
C GLY A 370 -27.58 2.09 19.74
N ARG A 371 -26.28 2.26 19.45
CA ARG A 371 -25.40 3.27 20.05
C ARG A 371 -24.45 3.86 19.01
N VAL A 372 -24.09 5.12 19.21
CA VAL A 372 -22.98 5.74 18.48
C VAL A 372 -21.68 5.19 19.02
N GLU A 373 -20.85 4.66 18.12
CA GLU A 373 -19.54 4.15 18.45
C GLU A 373 -18.56 4.65 17.39
N LEU A 374 -17.42 5.18 17.82
CA LEU A 374 -16.34 5.59 16.92
C LEU A 374 -15.48 4.39 16.54
N THR A 375 -15.10 4.31 15.27
CA THR A 375 -14.15 3.32 14.78
C THR A 375 -12.72 3.83 14.98
N ALA A 376 -11.79 2.96 15.35
CA ALA A 376 -10.35 3.26 15.30
C ALA A 376 -9.81 3.16 13.85
N LEU A 377 -10.56 3.70 12.88
CA LEU A 377 -10.41 3.38 11.46
C LEU A 377 -8.99 3.66 10.96
N GLU A 378 -8.49 4.86 11.19
CA GLU A 378 -7.19 5.27 10.67
C GLU A 378 -6.00 4.72 11.48
N GLN A 379 -6.12 4.56 12.81
CA GLN A 379 -5.00 4.09 13.65
C GLN A 379 -4.78 2.57 13.58
N THR A 380 -5.85 1.81 13.30
CA THR A 380 -5.78 0.34 13.26
C THR A 380 -6.10 -0.12 11.85
N TRP A 381 -7.38 -0.30 11.53
CA TRP A 381 -7.89 -0.90 10.30
C TRP A 381 -7.21 -0.42 9.03
N ALA A 382 -7.40 0.85 8.64
CA ALA A 382 -6.86 1.38 7.40
C ALA A 382 -5.33 1.27 7.38
N SER A 383 -4.66 1.56 8.50
CA SER A 383 -3.21 1.53 8.56
C SER A 383 -2.64 0.12 8.42
N THR A 384 -3.24 -0.87 9.08
CA THR A 384 -2.85 -2.29 9.00
C THR A 384 -3.02 -2.83 7.59
N PHE A 385 -4.20 -2.63 6.96
CA PHE A 385 -4.45 -3.16 5.62
C PHE A 385 -3.64 -2.45 4.53
N VAL A 386 -3.47 -1.12 4.61
CA VAL A 386 -2.67 -0.38 3.63
C VAL A 386 -1.19 -0.74 3.74
N ARG A 387 -0.66 -0.92 4.97
CA ARG A 387 0.72 -1.42 5.17
C ARG A 387 0.89 -2.87 4.72
N ALA A 388 -0.15 -3.70 4.86
CA ALA A 388 -0.19 -5.05 4.32
C ALA A 388 -0.24 -5.08 2.77
N GLY A 389 -0.39 -3.94 2.10
CA GLY A 389 -0.27 -3.83 0.65
C GLY A 389 -1.60 -3.88 -0.12
N CYS A 390 -2.74 -3.64 0.55
CA CYS A 390 -4.00 -3.46 -0.16
C CYS A 390 -3.95 -2.23 -1.09
N SER A 391 -4.73 -2.28 -2.17
CA SER A 391 -4.74 -1.18 -3.15
C SER A 391 -5.40 0.08 -2.60
N ALA A 392 -6.44 -0.13 -1.82
CA ALA A 392 -7.22 0.91 -1.17
C ALA A 392 -8.02 0.31 -0.03
N PHE A 393 -8.39 1.16 0.91
CA PHE A 393 -9.22 0.82 2.06
C PHE A 393 -10.36 1.85 2.18
N VAL A 394 -11.59 1.38 2.37
CA VAL A 394 -12.78 2.23 2.59
C VAL A 394 -13.47 1.80 3.88
N GLY A 395 -13.87 2.75 4.71
CA GLY A 395 -14.71 2.46 5.87
C GLY A 395 -15.26 3.72 6.50
N SER A 396 -15.98 3.58 7.61
CA SER A 396 -16.61 4.70 8.32
C SER A 396 -15.91 5.06 9.63
N LEU A 397 -15.90 6.35 9.98
CA LEU A 397 -15.35 6.86 11.24
C LEU A 397 -16.22 6.53 12.47
N TRP A 398 -17.49 6.20 12.25
CA TRP A 398 -18.43 5.77 13.28
C TRP A 398 -19.42 4.75 12.72
N ALA A 399 -20.16 4.11 13.62
CA ALA A 399 -21.20 3.14 13.25
C ALA A 399 -22.37 3.84 12.54
N VAL A 400 -22.68 3.41 11.32
CA VAL A 400 -23.69 4.05 10.46
C VAL A 400 -25.01 3.27 10.41
N ARG A 401 -26.11 3.94 10.07
CA ARG A 401 -27.39 3.25 9.88
C ARG A 401 -27.35 2.24 8.73
N SER A 402 -28.01 1.10 8.92
CA SER A 402 -28.06 0.00 7.94
C SER A 402 -28.56 0.45 6.55
N GLN A 403 -29.53 1.37 6.47
CA GLN A 403 -30.01 1.89 5.18
C GLN A 403 -28.95 2.74 4.45
N VAL A 404 -28.12 3.48 5.20
CA VAL A 404 -27.02 4.27 4.65
C VAL A 404 -25.93 3.34 4.12
N GLU A 405 -25.57 2.33 4.92
CA GLU A 405 -24.58 1.30 4.53
C GLU A 405 -25.00 0.55 3.27
N THR A 406 -26.25 0.10 3.24
CA THR A 406 -26.83 -0.60 2.07
C THR A 406 -26.73 0.23 0.81
N ALA A 407 -27.12 1.51 0.88
CA ALA A 407 -27.07 2.43 -0.25
C ALA A 407 -25.61 2.72 -0.68
N PHE A 408 -24.71 2.91 0.28
CA PHE A 408 -23.31 3.18 0.00
C PHE A 408 -22.64 2.00 -0.70
N LEU A 409 -22.71 0.79 -0.12
CA LEU A 409 -22.02 -0.39 -0.65
C LEU A 409 -22.47 -0.75 -2.06
N GLY A 410 -23.80 -0.79 -2.28
CA GLY A 410 -24.35 -1.12 -3.59
C GLY A 410 -23.86 -0.16 -4.68
N ALA A 411 -23.90 1.15 -4.42
CA ALA A 411 -23.41 2.15 -5.37
C ALA A 411 -21.89 2.11 -5.55
N PHE A 412 -21.14 1.87 -4.47
CA PHE A 412 -19.68 1.81 -4.51
C PHE A 412 -19.20 0.66 -5.38
N TYR A 413 -19.59 -0.58 -5.07
CA TYR A 413 -19.17 -1.76 -5.81
C TYR A 413 -19.68 -1.77 -7.25
N HIS A 414 -20.91 -1.30 -7.49
CA HIS A 414 -21.41 -1.12 -8.85
C HIS A 414 -20.55 -0.14 -9.66
N SER A 415 -20.19 1.00 -9.07
CA SER A 415 -19.36 2.01 -9.75
C SER A 415 -17.94 1.50 -10.02
N ILE A 416 -17.34 0.77 -9.08
CA ILE A 416 -16.04 0.13 -9.26
C ILE A 416 -16.09 -0.90 -10.40
N TRP A 417 -17.11 -1.76 -10.40
CA TRP A 417 -17.24 -2.81 -11.42
C TRP A 417 -17.47 -2.26 -12.84
N THR A 418 -18.15 -1.12 -12.95
CA THR A 418 -18.37 -0.40 -14.22
C THR A 418 -17.14 0.37 -14.72
N GLY A 419 -16.04 0.35 -13.97
CA GLY A 419 -14.76 0.90 -14.41
C GLY A 419 -14.48 2.33 -13.94
N GLN A 420 -15.28 2.88 -13.02
CA GLN A 420 -15.05 4.23 -12.48
C GLN A 420 -13.81 4.27 -11.59
N THR A 421 -13.16 5.43 -11.48
CA THR A 421 -12.05 5.60 -10.53
C THR A 421 -12.54 5.49 -9.09
N LEU A 422 -11.64 5.15 -8.16
CA LEU A 422 -11.98 5.03 -6.73
C LEU A 422 -12.75 6.24 -6.20
N GLY A 423 -12.29 7.45 -6.51
CA GLY A 423 -12.92 8.69 -6.04
C GLY A 423 -14.31 8.93 -6.63
N VAL A 424 -14.52 8.60 -7.91
CA VAL A 424 -15.84 8.73 -8.55
C VAL A 424 -16.83 7.73 -7.92
N ALA A 425 -16.40 6.48 -7.74
CA ALA A 425 -17.20 5.46 -7.09
C ALA A 425 -17.57 5.83 -5.64
N PHE A 426 -16.58 6.31 -4.88
CA PHE A 426 -16.76 6.75 -3.51
C PHE A 426 -17.73 7.93 -3.38
N ASN A 427 -17.58 8.96 -4.22
CA ASN A 427 -18.47 10.12 -4.24
C ASN A 427 -19.90 9.74 -4.69
N ALA A 428 -20.04 8.86 -5.68
CA ALA A 428 -21.34 8.36 -6.11
C ALA A 428 -22.07 7.61 -4.98
N ALA A 429 -21.33 6.78 -4.23
CA ALA A 429 -21.84 6.05 -3.08
C ALA A 429 -22.32 6.98 -1.94
N ARG A 430 -21.51 8.00 -1.58
CA ARG A 430 -21.91 9.01 -0.59
C ARG A 430 -23.17 9.77 -1.00
N ARG A 431 -23.26 10.17 -2.27
CA ARG A 431 -24.44 10.87 -2.81
C ARG A 431 -25.68 10.01 -2.80
N LEU A 432 -25.57 8.73 -3.15
CA LEU A 432 -26.72 7.82 -3.07
C LEU A 432 -27.17 7.64 -1.62
N ALA A 433 -26.24 7.39 -0.70
CA ALA A 433 -26.55 7.23 0.72
C ALA A 433 -27.23 8.49 1.30
N GLN A 434 -26.75 9.69 0.95
CA GLN A 434 -27.39 10.95 1.31
C GLN A 434 -28.79 11.10 0.71
N THR A 435 -29.00 10.66 -0.54
CA THR A 435 -30.29 10.78 -1.22
C THR A 435 -31.33 9.80 -0.66
N VAL A 436 -30.92 8.59 -0.32
CA VAL A 436 -31.78 7.53 0.22
C VAL A 436 -32.17 7.82 1.67
N VAL A 437 -31.28 8.44 2.44
CA VAL A 437 -31.51 8.76 3.86
C VAL A 437 -31.17 10.25 4.13
N PRO A 438 -31.96 11.21 3.63
CA PRO A 438 -31.64 12.65 3.69
C PRO A 438 -31.53 13.22 5.10
N GLU A 439 -32.21 12.61 6.06
CA GLU A 439 -32.12 12.97 7.47
C GLU A 439 -30.85 12.43 8.14
N SER A 440 -30.01 11.67 7.43
CA SER A 440 -28.72 11.18 7.90
C SER A 440 -27.55 12.05 7.52
N TRP A 441 -26.59 12.10 8.42
CA TRP A 441 -25.23 12.58 8.19
C TRP A 441 -24.23 11.42 8.10
N ASP A 442 -24.65 10.17 8.26
CA ASP A 442 -23.74 9.01 8.25
C ASP A 442 -22.97 8.86 6.93
N TRP A 443 -23.45 9.44 5.83
CA TRP A 443 -22.71 9.50 4.57
C TRP A 443 -21.41 10.33 4.69
N LEU A 444 -21.27 11.19 5.71
CA LEU A 444 -20.03 11.92 6.05
C LEU A 444 -19.03 11.07 6.84
N ALA A 445 -19.46 9.92 7.37
CA ALA A 445 -18.59 9.03 8.13
C ALA A 445 -17.54 8.36 7.24
N TYR A 446 -17.87 8.12 5.98
CA TYR A 446 -17.02 7.37 5.08
C TYR A 446 -15.73 8.10 4.74
N VAL A 447 -14.63 7.34 4.76
CA VAL A 447 -13.28 7.76 4.44
C VAL A 447 -12.71 6.82 3.39
N LEU A 448 -12.01 7.39 2.39
CA LEU A 448 -11.27 6.66 1.37
C LEU A 448 -9.77 6.77 1.62
N PHE A 449 -9.12 5.64 1.87
CA PHE A 449 -7.66 5.50 1.79
C PHE A 449 -7.29 4.93 0.43
N GLY A 450 -6.73 5.76 -0.44
CA GLY A 450 -6.39 5.42 -1.81
C GLY A 450 -6.24 6.66 -2.67
N ASP A 451 -5.61 6.49 -3.84
CA ASP A 451 -5.62 7.54 -4.86
C ASP A 451 -7.05 7.69 -5.43
N PRO A 452 -7.72 8.86 -5.31
CA PRO A 452 -9.06 9.05 -5.86
C PRO A 452 -9.10 8.86 -7.40
N MET A 453 -7.96 8.95 -8.08
CA MET A 453 -7.81 8.71 -9.51
C MET A 453 -7.41 7.27 -9.86
N ALA A 454 -7.18 6.39 -8.87
CA ALA A 454 -6.84 5.01 -9.14
C ALA A 454 -7.97 4.31 -9.92
N ARG A 455 -7.57 3.47 -10.89
CA ARG A 455 -8.50 2.83 -11.83
C ARG A 455 -8.60 1.31 -11.59
N PRO A 456 -9.82 0.75 -11.60
CA PRO A 456 -9.98 -0.69 -11.59
C PRO A 456 -9.45 -1.28 -12.89
N TYR A 457 -8.86 -2.47 -12.81
CA TYR A 457 -8.58 -3.32 -13.95
C TYR A 457 -8.97 -4.75 -13.66
N ARG A 458 -9.42 -5.45 -14.69
CA ARG A 458 -9.64 -6.90 -14.62
C ARG A 458 -8.32 -7.58 -14.95
N PRO A 459 -7.77 -8.40 -14.04
CA PRO A 459 -6.67 -9.30 -14.38
C PRO A 459 -7.01 -10.08 -15.65
N VAL A 460 -6.02 -10.28 -16.51
CA VAL A 460 -6.18 -11.03 -17.76
C VAL A 460 -5.56 -12.42 -17.60
N PRO A 461 -6.06 -13.45 -18.29
CA PRO A 461 -5.43 -14.76 -18.29
C PRO A 461 -3.94 -14.68 -18.64
N GLY A 462 -3.11 -15.39 -17.87
CA GLY A 462 -1.66 -15.46 -18.07
C GLY A 462 -1.11 -16.84 -17.72
N GLN A 463 0.06 -17.15 -18.26
CA GLN A 463 0.72 -18.45 -18.10
C GLN A 463 1.65 -18.52 -16.87
N GLY A 464 1.50 -17.58 -15.94
CA GLY A 464 2.31 -17.48 -14.72
C GLY A 464 3.33 -16.35 -14.74
N TYR A 465 3.92 -16.11 -13.57
CA TYR A 465 4.91 -15.08 -13.33
C TYR A 465 6.32 -15.66 -13.51
N ALA A 466 6.97 -15.31 -14.60
CA ALA A 466 8.35 -15.68 -14.86
C ALA A 466 9.29 -14.82 -14.00
N VAL A 467 10.23 -15.47 -13.29
CA VAL A 467 11.17 -14.81 -12.37
C VAL A 467 12.56 -15.42 -12.50
N VAL A 468 13.58 -14.58 -12.43
CA VAL A 468 14.99 -14.98 -12.34
C VAL A 468 15.61 -14.31 -11.13
N GLU A 469 16.25 -15.09 -10.28
CA GLU A 469 16.86 -14.62 -9.03
C GLU A 469 18.29 -15.15 -8.89
N ALA A 470 19.21 -14.29 -8.47
CA ALA A 470 20.56 -14.68 -8.11
C ALA A 470 20.54 -15.26 -6.67
N ILE A 471 21.34 -16.31 -6.45
CA ILE A 471 21.46 -16.95 -5.14
C ILE A 471 22.61 -16.32 -4.36
N GLY A 472 22.33 -15.85 -3.14
CA GLY A 472 23.33 -15.28 -2.24
C GLY A 472 23.68 -13.81 -2.47
N GLN A 473 23.08 -13.15 -3.47
CA GLN A 473 23.32 -11.74 -3.79
C GLN A 473 22.12 -11.13 -4.54
N GLU A 474 22.02 -9.81 -4.61
CA GLU A 474 21.02 -9.16 -5.46
C GLU A 474 21.40 -9.33 -6.93
N ILE A 475 20.40 -9.42 -7.82
CA ILE A 475 20.64 -9.60 -9.27
C ILE A 475 21.43 -8.43 -9.89
N ASP A 476 21.36 -7.25 -9.26
CA ASP A 476 22.01 -6.03 -9.69
C ASP A 476 23.43 -5.85 -9.15
N ASP A 477 23.86 -6.71 -8.22
CA ASP A 477 25.18 -6.64 -7.59
C ASP A 477 26.30 -6.96 -8.60
N PRO A 478 27.41 -6.20 -8.58
CA PRO A 478 28.54 -6.48 -9.45
C PRO A 478 29.19 -7.83 -9.16
N VAL A 479 29.42 -8.60 -10.20
CA VAL A 479 30.04 -9.93 -10.15
C VAL A 479 31.53 -9.83 -10.48
N ALA A 480 32.37 -10.54 -9.73
CA ALA A 480 33.81 -10.53 -9.96
C ALA A 480 34.21 -11.34 -11.20
N PRO A 481 35.23 -10.90 -11.97
CA PRO A 481 35.83 -11.73 -13.02
C PRO A 481 36.30 -13.09 -12.45
N GLY A 482 36.08 -14.17 -13.20
CA GLY A 482 36.43 -15.54 -12.79
C GLY A 482 35.47 -16.17 -11.77
N SER A 483 34.45 -15.45 -11.30
CA SER A 483 33.45 -15.99 -10.38
C SER A 483 32.26 -16.63 -11.11
N THR A 484 31.56 -17.50 -10.41
CA THR A 484 30.34 -18.15 -10.90
C THR A 484 29.17 -17.78 -9.99
N VAL A 485 28.07 -17.37 -10.60
CA VAL A 485 26.84 -17.04 -9.88
C VAL A 485 25.77 -18.05 -10.27
N ARG A 486 25.11 -18.60 -9.25
CA ARG A 486 23.97 -19.51 -9.42
C ARG A 486 22.69 -18.69 -9.45
N PHE A 487 21.80 -19.07 -10.34
CA PHE A 487 20.50 -18.45 -10.53
C PHE A 487 19.40 -19.49 -10.41
N ARG A 488 18.30 -19.09 -9.78
CA ARG A 488 17.03 -19.79 -9.84
C ARG A 488 16.17 -19.12 -10.90
N VAL A 489 15.60 -19.93 -11.78
CA VAL A 489 14.56 -19.51 -12.71
C VAL A 489 13.26 -20.18 -12.31
N SER A 490 12.16 -19.43 -12.31
CA SER A 490 10.86 -19.94 -11.88
C SER A 490 9.73 -19.40 -12.75
N LEU A 491 8.69 -20.22 -12.92
CA LEU A 491 7.41 -19.82 -13.46
C LEU A 491 6.35 -20.10 -12.39
N ARG A 492 5.83 -19.03 -11.79
CA ARG A 492 5.02 -19.10 -10.56
C ARG A 492 3.55 -18.82 -10.81
N ARG A 493 2.67 -19.42 -10.01
CA ARG A 493 1.22 -19.15 -10.00
C ARG A 493 0.91 -17.84 -9.28
N THR A 494 1.63 -17.57 -8.19
CA THR A 494 1.46 -16.35 -7.40
C THR A 494 2.51 -15.31 -7.77
N PRO A 495 2.15 -14.02 -7.79
CA PRO A 495 3.11 -12.97 -8.07
C PRO A 495 4.14 -12.90 -6.93
N PRO A 496 5.41 -12.57 -7.25
CA PRO A 496 6.38 -12.20 -6.22
C PRO A 496 5.89 -11.04 -5.36
N VAL A 497 6.34 -10.96 -4.11
CA VAL A 497 5.92 -9.91 -3.15
C VAL A 497 6.31 -8.49 -3.57
N TRP A 498 7.30 -8.38 -4.46
CA TRP A 498 7.82 -7.15 -5.06
C TRP A 498 7.22 -6.84 -6.45
N TYR A 499 6.23 -7.62 -6.91
CA TYR A 499 5.62 -7.42 -8.23
C TYR A 499 4.67 -6.21 -8.24
N GLU A 500 4.98 -5.17 -9.02
CA GLU A 500 4.16 -3.94 -9.08
C GLU A 500 3.22 -3.84 -10.29
N ASN A 501 3.34 -4.76 -11.27
CA ASN A 501 2.56 -4.67 -12.49
C ASN A 501 1.14 -5.20 -12.30
N ARG A 502 0.30 -5.07 -13.34
CA ARG A 502 -1.06 -5.63 -13.30
C ARG A 502 -1.01 -7.13 -13.08
N LEU A 503 -1.77 -7.61 -12.11
CA LEU A 503 -1.94 -9.03 -11.86
C LEU A 503 -2.59 -9.73 -13.06
N MET A 504 -2.26 -11.00 -13.22
CA MET A 504 -2.87 -11.91 -14.19
C MET A 504 -3.73 -12.96 -13.47
N GLU A 505 -4.70 -13.52 -14.20
CA GLU A 505 -5.41 -14.73 -13.80
C GLU A 505 -4.59 -15.93 -14.27
N VAL A 506 -4.02 -16.68 -13.32
CA VAL A 506 -3.25 -17.89 -13.61
C VAL A 506 -4.13 -19.10 -13.33
N ALA A 507 -4.05 -20.11 -14.20
CA ALA A 507 -4.79 -21.35 -13.99
C ALA A 507 -4.40 -22.05 -12.67
N GLU A 508 -5.34 -22.83 -12.12
CA GLU A 508 -5.07 -23.65 -10.93
C GLU A 508 -3.93 -24.64 -11.18
N ASP A 509 -3.94 -25.28 -12.35
CA ASP A 509 -2.87 -26.17 -12.78
C ASP A 509 -2.14 -25.59 -13.99
N LEU A 510 -0.88 -25.20 -13.78
CA LEU A 510 0.04 -24.92 -14.89
C LEU A 510 0.50 -26.25 -15.48
N ALA A 511 -0.09 -26.64 -16.61
CA ALA A 511 0.29 -27.85 -17.33
C ALA A 511 1.07 -27.49 -18.60
N PHE A 512 2.31 -27.96 -18.69
CA PHE A 512 3.18 -27.81 -19.85
C PHE A 512 3.72 -29.19 -20.26
N GLU A 513 3.92 -29.42 -21.56
CA GLU A 513 4.38 -30.71 -22.08
C GLU A 513 5.91 -30.85 -22.04
N ASP A 514 6.63 -29.78 -22.40
CA ASP A 514 8.10 -29.70 -22.42
C ASP A 514 8.55 -28.27 -22.09
N LEU A 515 8.29 -27.81 -20.85
CA LEU A 515 8.71 -26.48 -20.40
C LEU A 515 10.23 -26.41 -20.19
N ARG A 516 10.88 -25.56 -20.98
CA ARG A 516 12.32 -25.31 -20.95
C ARG A 516 12.65 -23.84 -20.87
N VAL A 517 13.83 -23.56 -20.34
CA VAL A 517 14.39 -22.21 -20.31
C VAL A 517 15.71 -22.14 -21.06
N PHE A 518 15.82 -21.20 -21.99
CA PHE A 518 17.03 -20.91 -22.76
C PHE A 518 17.64 -19.60 -22.29
N ILE A 519 18.95 -19.63 -22.03
CA ILE A 519 19.71 -18.45 -21.59
C ILE A 519 20.57 -17.97 -22.75
N VAL A 520 20.30 -16.75 -23.22
CA VAL A 520 21.03 -16.13 -24.32
C VAL A 520 21.83 -14.95 -23.77
N THR A 521 23.14 -15.03 -23.93
CA THR A 521 24.09 -14.00 -23.48
C THR A 521 25.35 -14.05 -24.32
N SER A 522 26.14 -12.98 -24.30
CA SER A 522 27.40 -12.87 -25.03
C SER A 522 28.58 -12.86 -24.07
N GLY A 523 29.54 -13.75 -24.30
CA GLY A 523 30.82 -13.79 -23.58
C GLY A 523 30.80 -14.42 -22.18
N LEU A 524 29.63 -14.69 -21.60
CA LEU A 524 29.50 -15.48 -20.36
C LEU A 524 29.39 -16.97 -20.69
N GLN A 525 29.92 -17.83 -19.81
CA GLN A 525 29.70 -19.26 -19.90
C GLN A 525 28.42 -19.62 -19.13
N VAL A 526 27.46 -20.23 -19.81
CA VAL A 526 26.19 -20.69 -19.24
C VAL A 526 26.27 -22.18 -18.93
N THR A 527 25.81 -22.59 -17.75
CA THR A 527 25.64 -24.01 -17.38
C THR A 527 24.23 -24.25 -16.84
N PRO A 528 23.43 -25.19 -17.41
CA PRO A 528 23.73 -26.02 -18.58
C PRO A 528 23.85 -25.19 -19.87
N GLY A 529 24.65 -25.67 -20.83
CA GLY A 529 24.90 -24.95 -22.08
C GLY A 529 23.77 -25.02 -23.11
N ASP A 530 22.87 -25.99 -22.97
CA ASP A 530 21.72 -26.18 -23.86
C ASP A 530 20.48 -25.44 -23.31
N SER A 531 19.66 -26.13 -22.51
CA SER A 531 18.45 -25.60 -21.89
C SER A 531 18.35 -26.03 -20.44
N VAL A 532 17.76 -25.20 -19.61
CA VAL A 532 17.35 -25.57 -18.25
C VAL A 532 16.01 -26.30 -18.34
N ILE A 533 15.97 -27.53 -17.79
CA ILE A 533 14.73 -28.29 -17.65
C ILE A 533 13.99 -27.75 -16.42
N MET A 534 12.74 -27.36 -16.61
CA MET A 534 11.89 -26.86 -15.53
C MET A 534 11.15 -28.02 -14.85
N THR A 535 11.27 -28.14 -13.54
CA THR A 535 10.63 -29.18 -12.73
C THR A 535 9.43 -28.62 -11.96
N PRO A 536 8.27 -29.31 -11.96
CA PRO A 536 7.11 -28.87 -11.19
C PRO A 536 7.34 -29.02 -9.68
N THR A 537 6.77 -28.12 -8.90
CA THR A 537 6.78 -28.13 -7.44
C THR A 537 5.45 -28.64 -6.88
N ALA A 538 5.42 -28.92 -5.57
CA ALA A 538 4.17 -29.28 -4.88
C ALA A 538 3.14 -28.15 -4.85
N THR A 539 3.56 -26.89 -5.05
CA THR A 539 2.70 -25.69 -5.09
C THR A 539 2.10 -25.43 -6.48
N GLY A 540 2.48 -26.23 -7.49
CA GLY A 540 2.06 -26.04 -8.88
C GLY A 540 2.91 -25.02 -9.65
N ASP A 541 4.04 -24.59 -9.09
CA ASP A 541 5.02 -23.73 -9.77
C ASP A 541 6.03 -24.60 -10.54
N TYR A 542 6.83 -23.98 -11.41
CA TYR A 542 7.97 -24.64 -12.05
C TYR A 542 9.27 -23.96 -11.66
N LEU A 543 10.31 -24.77 -11.43
CA LEU A 543 11.63 -24.31 -11.02
C LEU A 543 12.73 -24.93 -11.87
N GLY A 544 13.77 -24.14 -12.11
CA GLY A 544 15.00 -24.57 -12.76
C GLY A 544 16.18 -23.78 -12.23
N TRP A 545 17.38 -24.25 -12.54
CA TRP A 545 18.62 -23.66 -12.06
C TRP A 545 19.62 -23.54 -13.20
N PHE A 546 20.35 -22.43 -13.23
CA PHE A 546 21.49 -22.24 -14.12
C PHE A 546 22.61 -21.48 -13.43
N MET A 547 23.79 -21.51 -14.01
CA MET A 547 24.96 -20.77 -13.56
C MET A 547 25.48 -19.91 -14.70
N LEU A 548 25.92 -18.70 -14.34
CA LEU A 548 26.71 -17.85 -15.22
C LEU A 548 28.12 -17.75 -14.64
N THR A 549 29.11 -18.16 -15.41
CA THR A 549 30.53 -17.99 -15.09
C THR A 549 31.08 -16.82 -15.89
N VAL A 550 31.63 -15.83 -15.19
CA VAL A 550 32.28 -14.68 -15.79
C VAL A 550 33.73 -15.08 -16.12
N PRO A 551 34.17 -15.02 -17.40
CA PRO A 551 35.56 -15.30 -17.72
C PRO A 551 36.50 -14.33 -17.00
N PRO A 552 37.70 -14.77 -16.58
CA PRO A 552 38.68 -13.90 -15.92
C PRO A 552 39.10 -12.66 -16.74
N GLU A 553 38.94 -12.72 -18.07
CA GLU A 553 39.35 -11.65 -18.98
C GLU A 553 38.32 -10.51 -19.12
N MET A 554 37.10 -10.72 -18.62
CA MET A 554 36.00 -9.78 -18.75
C MET A 554 35.98 -8.85 -17.54
N GLU A 555 36.19 -7.55 -17.74
CA GLU A 555 36.29 -6.56 -16.65
C GLU A 555 35.53 -5.28 -16.96
N GLY A 556 34.76 -4.78 -15.99
CA GLY A 556 34.05 -3.50 -16.13
C GLY A 556 32.93 -3.47 -17.16
N GLU A 557 32.63 -4.63 -17.75
CA GLU A 557 31.58 -4.78 -18.73
C GLU A 557 30.20 -4.90 -18.06
N THR A 558 29.16 -4.58 -18.82
CA THR A 558 27.78 -4.88 -18.45
C THR A 558 27.17 -5.72 -19.54
N VAL A 559 26.81 -6.95 -19.22
CA VAL A 559 26.37 -7.95 -20.19
C VAL A 559 24.86 -8.11 -20.12
N LEU A 560 24.18 -8.07 -21.27
CA LEU A 560 22.75 -8.38 -21.36
C LEU A 560 22.54 -9.89 -21.34
N VAL A 561 21.72 -10.35 -20.39
CA VAL A 561 21.26 -11.74 -20.31
C VAL A 561 19.78 -11.76 -20.66
N GLN A 562 19.40 -12.61 -21.61
CA GLN A 562 18.02 -12.88 -21.99
C GLN A 562 17.64 -14.29 -21.57
N VAL A 563 16.44 -14.44 -21.01
CA VAL A 563 15.93 -15.71 -20.48
C VAL A 563 14.60 -15.97 -21.16
N HIS A 564 14.53 -17.03 -21.96
CA HIS A 564 13.35 -17.38 -22.76
C HIS A 564 12.72 -18.66 -22.22
N PHE A 565 11.42 -18.62 -21.94
CA PHE A 565 10.62 -19.77 -21.52
C PHE A 565 9.85 -20.27 -22.74
N GLU A 566 9.97 -21.57 -23.02
CA GLU A 566 9.31 -22.22 -24.16
C GLU A 566 8.67 -23.53 -23.71
N ASP A 567 7.47 -23.82 -24.19
CA ASP A 567 6.83 -25.13 -24.09
C ASP A 567 6.95 -25.82 -25.45
N GLY A 568 7.90 -26.74 -25.59
CA GLY A 568 8.28 -27.29 -26.89
C GLY A 568 8.83 -26.22 -27.84
N MET A 569 7.97 -25.71 -28.73
CA MET A 569 8.30 -24.64 -29.69
C MET A 569 7.48 -23.35 -29.46
N GLU A 570 6.56 -23.36 -28.49
CA GLU A 570 5.70 -22.22 -28.21
C GLU A 570 6.35 -21.30 -27.17
N PRO A 571 6.57 -20.00 -27.49
CA PRO A 571 7.13 -19.07 -26.54
C PRO A 571 6.11 -18.72 -25.45
N ILE A 572 6.51 -18.87 -24.19
CA ILE A 572 5.68 -18.61 -23.01
C ILE A 572 5.98 -17.23 -22.43
N HIS A 573 7.26 -16.95 -22.14
CA HIS A 573 7.70 -15.69 -21.55
C HIS A 573 9.12 -15.36 -21.96
N SER A 574 9.50 -14.09 -21.90
CA SER A 574 10.89 -13.66 -22.01
C SER A 574 11.22 -12.61 -20.97
N LEU A 575 12.38 -12.75 -20.34
CA LEU A 575 12.94 -11.82 -19.37
C LEU A 575 14.31 -11.34 -19.85
N ARG A 576 14.73 -10.19 -19.34
CA ARG A 576 16.08 -9.67 -19.58
C ARG A 576 16.61 -8.95 -18.36
N PHE A 577 17.88 -9.10 -18.08
CA PHE A 577 18.58 -8.36 -17.04
C PHE A 577 20.01 -8.04 -17.47
N LEU A 578 20.65 -7.12 -16.76
CA LEU A 578 22.01 -6.70 -17.02
C LEU A 578 22.92 -7.24 -15.90
N LEU A 579 23.89 -8.07 -16.25
CA LEU A 579 24.92 -8.53 -15.32
C LEU A 579 26.08 -7.53 -15.33
N LYS A 580 26.33 -6.88 -14.20
CA LYS A 580 27.44 -5.93 -14.04
C LYS A 580 28.70 -6.68 -13.61
N ILE A 581 29.81 -6.45 -14.28
CA ILE A 581 31.09 -7.07 -13.95
C ILE A 581 31.99 -6.03 -13.30
N SER A 582 32.60 -6.39 -12.17
CA SER A 582 33.49 -5.49 -11.44
C SER A 582 34.84 -5.31 -12.15
N ASN A 583 35.53 -4.21 -11.86
CA ASN A 583 36.92 -4.02 -12.27
C ASN A 583 37.85 -4.72 -11.28
N SER A 584 38.82 -5.50 -11.76
CA SER A 584 39.81 -6.17 -10.89
C SER A 584 40.73 -5.19 -10.14
N SER A 585 40.79 -3.92 -10.57
CA SER A 585 41.58 -2.87 -9.95
C SER A 585 40.77 -2.00 -8.98
N LEU A 586 40.38 -2.56 -7.82
CA LEU A 586 40.13 -1.81 -6.59
C LEU A 586 40.29 -2.75 -5.38
N PRO A 587 41.32 -2.60 -4.53
CA PRO A 587 41.38 -3.32 -3.27
C PRO A 587 40.24 -2.84 -2.36
N ASN A 588 39.65 -3.78 -1.62
CA ASN A 588 38.63 -3.54 -0.58
C ASN A 588 38.95 -2.30 0.26
N TYR A 589 38.28 -1.18 -0.06
CA TYR A 589 38.12 -0.04 0.82
C TYR A 589 36.65 0.35 0.77
N THR A 590 35.92 -0.11 1.78
CA THR A 590 34.61 0.41 2.14
C THR A 590 34.79 1.87 2.59
N GLN A 591 34.60 2.83 1.69
CA GLN A 591 34.29 4.22 2.05
C GLN A 591 33.26 4.83 1.09
N PRO A 592 32.30 5.62 1.60
CA PRO A 592 31.11 6.05 0.87
C PRO A 592 31.41 7.23 -0.07
N ARG A 593 31.06 7.09 -1.35
CA ARG A 593 31.13 8.19 -2.31
C ARG A 593 29.92 9.13 -2.16
N GLN A 594 30.19 10.34 -1.66
CA GLN A 594 29.38 11.53 -1.93
C GLN A 594 29.23 11.72 -3.44
N LYS A 595 28.00 11.60 -3.98
CA LYS A 595 27.71 12.10 -5.34
C LYS A 595 27.34 13.58 -5.27
N GLN A 596 28.29 14.43 -5.67
CA GLN A 596 27.99 15.79 -6.11
C GLN A 596 27.11 15.74 -7.36
N ARG A 597 26.07 16.58 -7.35
CA ARG A 597 25.20 16.93 -8.47
C ARG A 597 25.98 17.28 -9.74
N GLN A 598 25.51 16.81 -10.90
CA GLN A 598 25.47 17.64 -12.10
C GLN A 598 24.13 17.49 -12.82
N ARG A 599 23.51 18.65 -13.07
CA ARG A 599 22.31 18.89 -13.86
C ARG A 599 22.68 19.02 -15.34
N ARG A 600 21.63 18.85 -16.18
CA ARG A 600 21.43 19.29 -17.58
C ARG A 600 21.88 18.28 -18.65
N GLY A 601 21.12 18.05 -19.72
CA GLY A 601 19.91 18.75 -20.15
C GLY A 601 19.18 18.04 -21.31
N LYS A 602 17.88 18.35 -21.39
CA LYS A 602 17.00 18.14 -22.54
C LYS A 602 17.61 18.77 -23.80
N GLN A 603 17.43 18.13 -24.94
CA GLN A 603 17.30 18.83 -26.21
C GLN A 603 16.07 18.30 -26.95
N ASN A 604 15.07 19.19 -27.05
CA ASN A 604 14.01 19.13 -28.04
C ASN A 604 14.57 19.59 -29.39
N THR A 605 14.06 18.96 -30.43
CA THR A 605 13.97 19.42 -31.81
C THR A 605 13.20 20.74 -31.93
N THR A 606 13.72 21.68 -32.72
CA THR A 606 12.92 22.51 -33.63
C THR A 606 13.76 22.94 -34.83
N GLU A 607 13.21 22.74 -36.03
CA GLU A 607 13.61 23.36 -37.29
C GLU A 607 13.48 24.89 -37.24
N ILE A 608 14.25 25.61 -38.08
CA ILE A 608 13.81 26.59 -39.08
C ILE A 608 15.08 27.13 -39.76
N GLY A 609 15.09 27.10 -41.10
CA GLY A 609 16.24 27.43 -41.93
C GLY A 609 16.44 28.91 -42.26
N GLY A 610 17.26 29.14 -43.29
CA GLY A 610 17.28 30.37 -44.06
C GLY A 610 18.63 31.11 -44.11
N GLU A 611 19.32 30.92 -45.25
CA GLU A 611 20.13 31.91 -45.99
C GLU A 611 21.43 32.49 -45.37
N ASN A 612 22.59 32.12 -45.95
CA ASN A 612 23.25 32.98 -46.95
C ASN A 612 24.47 32.29 -47.60
N VAL A 613 24.57 32.53 -48.92
CA VAL A 613 25.57 32.14 -49.94
C VAL A 613 25.41 30.76 -50.57
#